data_AF-A0A506RLM3-F1
#
_entry.id   AF-A0A506RLM3-F1
#
_cell.length_a   1.000
_cell.length_b   1.000
_cell.length_c   1.000
_cell.angle_alpha   90.00
_cell.angle_beta   90.00
_cell.angle_gamma   90.00
#
_symmetry.space_group_name_H-M   'P 1'
#
loop_
_entity.id
_entity.type
_entity.pdbx_description
1 polymer ?
#
loop_
_entity_poly.entity_id
_entity_poly.type
_entity_poly.pdbx_seq_one_letter_code
_entity_poly.pdbx_strand_id
1 'polypeptide(L)'
;MQSGITRFTRIGDWIFEVKMVRALRVEEYGQPYDAVATLTSNGDNLYIDTQLTRQHNELSRYDCMAFYEFARQLEMKQIHYDKLRNGQRQSRVVEIVENQRPRAQVTLARVK
;
A
#
# COMPACT_ATOMS: atom_id res chain seq x y z
N MET A 1 -7.34 -9.89 16.40
CA MET A 1 -7.00 -8.58 15.79
C MET A 1 -5.58 -8.68 15.30
N GLN A 2 -5.35 -8.63 13.99
CA GLN A 2 -3.99 -8.74 13.43
C GLN A 2 -3.24 -7.43 13.72
N SER A 3 -2.11 -7.56 14.42
CA SER A 3 -1.21 -6.45 14.76
C SER A 3 -0.70 -5.81 13.47
N GLY A 4 -0.75 -4.47 13.38
CA GLY A 4 -0.20 -3.73 12.24
C GLY A 4 1.29 -4.04 12.03
N ILE A 5 1.72 -4.04 10.77
CA ILE A 5 3.12 -4.29 10.39
C ILE A 5 3.94 -3.05 10.75
N THR A 6 5.00 -3.22 11.54
CA THR A 6 5.91 -2.11 11.89
C THR A 6 6.92 -1.91 10.77
N ARG A 7 6.90 -0.74 10.12
CA ARG A 7 7.64 -0.43 8.87
C ARG A 7 9.08 0.07 9.05
N PHE A 8 9.51 0.35 10.28
CA PHE A 8 10.82 0.93 10.52
C PHE A 8 11.46 0.39 11.80
N THR A 9 12.79 0.47 11.86
CA THR A 9 13.60 0.15 13.03
C THR A 9 14.64 1.23 13.26
N ARG A 10 15.07 1.42 14.51
CA ARG A 10 16.15 2.34 14.87
C ARG A 10 17.42 1.56 15.19
N ILE A 11 18.53 1.94 14.58
CA ILE A 11 19.87 1.41 14.89
C ILE A 11 20.81 2.60 15.06
N GLY A 12 21.31 2.81 16.28
CA GLY A 12 22.05 4.02 16.65
C GLY A 12 21.22 5.28 16.42
N ASP A 13 21.76 6.19 15.60
CA ASP A 13 21.11 7.46 15.23
C ASP A 13 20.27 7.38 13.95
N TRP A 14 20.23 6.22 13.30
CA TRP A 14 19.53 6.03 12.04
C TRP A 14 18.17 5.36 12.22
N ILE A 15 17.19 5.81 11.44
CA ILE A 15 15.92 5.13 11.25
C ILE A 15 15.98 4.44 9.88
N PHE A 16 15.85 3.12 9.88
CA PHE A 16 15.76 2.30 8.69
C PHE A 16 14.29 2.00 8.42
N GLU A 17 13.84 2.24 7.20
CA GLU A 17 12.46 2.02 6.78
C GLU A 17 12.40 1.01 5.64
N VAL A 18 11.42 0.10 5.70
CA VAL A 18 11.10 -0.79 4.60
C VAL A 18 10.30 -0.01 3.56
N LYS A 19 10.94 0.22 2.41
CA LYS A 19 10.44 1.11 1.35
C LYS A 19 9.73 0.39 0.20
N MET A 20 9.97 -0.90 -0.01
CA MET A 20 9.48 -1.61 -1.18
C MET A 20 8.76 -2.89 -0.79
N VAL A 21 7.62 -3.13 -1.43
CA VAL A 21 6.79 -4.32 -1.29
C VAL A 21 6.62 -4.95 -2.67
N ARG A 22 6.71 -6.28 -2.70
CA ARG A 22 6.34 -7.08 -3.85
C ARG A 22 5.03 -7.80 -3.56
N ALA A 23 3.99 -7.54 -4.35
CA ALA A 23 2.70 -8.21 -4.24
C ALA A 23 2.58 -9.30 -5.32
N LEU A 24 2.16 -10.50 -4.92
CA LEU A 24 1.96 -11.66 -5.79
C LEU A 24 0.50 -12.10 -5.72
N ARG A 25 -0.14 -12.35 -6.87
CA ARG A 25 -1.47 -12.98 -6.91
C ARG A 25 -1.30 -14.47 -7.13
N VAL A 26 -1.47 -15.23 -6.05
CA VAL A 26 -1.28 -16.68 -6.01
C VAL A 26 -2.12 -17.26 -4.86
N GLU A 27 -2.48 -18.54 -4.96
CA GLU A 27 -3.17 -19.27 -3.89
C GLU A 27 -2.26 -19.48 -2.66
N GLU A 28 -1.02 -19.94 -2.89
CA GLU A 28 -0.03 -20.17 -1.84
C GLU A 28 1.34 -19.58 -2.17
N TYR A 29 2.05 -19.09 -1.16
CA TYR A 29 3.38 -18.51 -1.36
C TYR A 29 4.37 -19.56 -1.86
N GLY A 30 5.14 -19.22 -2.90
CA GLY A 30 6.09 -20.12 -3.56
C GLY A 30 5.51 -20.86 -4.78
N GLN A 31 4.19 -20.82 -4.99
CA GLN A 31 3.56 -21.32 -6.21
C GLN A 31 3.70 -20.32 -7.37
N PRO A 32 3.54 -20.77 -8.64
CA PRO A 32 3.46 -19.87 -9.77
C PRO A 32 2.33 -18.85 -9.60
N TYR A 33 2.65 -17.57 -9.84
CA TYR A 33 1.69 -16.47 -9.80
C TYR A 33 1.33 -16.04 -11.22
N ASP A 34 0.13 -15.48 -11.38
CA ASP A 34 -0.36 -14.99 -12.66
C ASP A 34 -0.43 -13.45 -12.73
N ALA A 35 -0.19 -12.77 -11.60
CA ALA A 35 0.02 -11.33 -11.54
C ALA A 35 1.05 -10.95 -10.49
N VAL A 36 1.79 -9.87 -10.75
CA VAL A 36 2.76 -9.28 -9.82
C VAL A 36 2.69 -7.76 -9.90
N ALA A 37 2.85 -7.11 -8.76
CA ALA A 37 3.03 -5.67 -8.68
C ALA A 37 4.22 -5.30 -7.77
N THR A 38 4.91 -4.23 -8.14
CA THR A 38 5.91 -3.57 -7.29
C THR A 38 5.30 -2.31 -6.72
N LEU A 39 5.36 -2.18 -5.39
CA LEU A 39 4.85 -1.03 -4.68
C LEU A 39 5.97 -0.40 -3.85
N THR A 40 6.10 0.91 -3.91
CA THR A 40 7.08 1.67 -3.13
C THR A 40 6.36 2.57 -2.14
N SER A 41 6.66 2.46 -0.85
CA SER A 41 6.20 3.38 0.19
C SER A 41 7.15 4.57 0.30
N ASN A 42 6.60 5.78 0.50
CA ASN A 42 7.38 6.96 0.83
C ASN A 42 6.56 7.88 1.74
N GLY A 43 6.94 7.94 3.02
CA GLY A 43 6.14 8.59 4.05
C GLY A 43 4.74 7.96 4.12
N ASP A 44 3.72 8.79 3.94
CA ASP A 44 2.31 8.36 4.00
C ASP A 44 1.74 7.99 2.62
N ASN A 45 2.59 7.84 1.60
CA ASN A 45 2.18 7.56 0.23
C ASN A 45 2.67 6.17 -0.21
N LEU A 46 1.83 5.46 -0.95
CA LEU A 46 2.20 4.24 -1.65
C LEU A 46 2.16 4.47 -3.16
N TYR A 47 3.18 4.05 -3.88
CA TYR A 47 3.29 4.16 -5.33
C TYR A 47 3.19 2.76 -5.92
N ILE A 48 2.32 2.53 -6.90
CA ILE A 48 2.30 1.29 -7.67
C ILE A 48 3.13 1.51 -8.93
N ASP A 49 4.37 1.04 -8.90
CA ASP A 49 5.37 1.31 -9.93
C ASP A 49 5.17 0.44 -11.17
N THR A 50 4.91 -0.86 -10.97
CA THR A 50 4.69 -1.82 -12.05
C THR A 50 3.56 -2.77 -11.69
N GLN A 51 2.82 -3.19 -12.72
CA GLN A 51 1.78 -4.21 -12.65
C GLN A 51 1.92 -5.07 -13.89
N LEU A 52 2.14 -6.37 -13.70
CA LEU A 52 2.31 -7.33 -14.79
C LEU A 52 1.39 -8.51 -14.55
N THR A 53 0.72 -8.94 -15.60
CA THR A 53 -0.14 -10.12 -15.59
C THR A 53 0.28 -11.10 -16.68
N ARG A 54 0.02 -12.38 -16.44
CA ARG A 54 0.26 -13.44 -17.42
C ARG A 54 -0.91 -13.48 -18.40
N GLN A 55 -0.61 -13.72 -19.69
CA GLN A 55 -1.61 -14.01 -20.74
C GLN A 55 -2.72 -12.95 -20.90
N HIS A 56 -2.38 -11.66 -20.79
CA HIS A 56 -3.34 -10.55 -20.96
C HIS A 56 -4.52 -10.54 -19.98
N ASN A 57 -4.45 -11.25 -18.85
CA ASN A 57 -5.46 -11.15 -17.82
C ASN A 57 -5.49 -9.72 -17.26
N GLU A 58 -6.61 -9.03 -17.39
CA GLU A 58 -6.76 -7.70 -16.81
C GLU A 58 -6.98 -7.79 -15.29
N LEU A 59 -6.49 -6.79 -14.55
CA LEU A 59 -6.80 -6.65 -13.14
C LEU A 59 -8.24 -6.17 -12.99
N SER A 60 -9.00 -6.90 -12.18
CA SER A 60 -10.38 -6.58 -11.84
C SER A 60 -10.46 -5.50 -10.76
N ARG A 61 -11.69 -5.01 -10.50
CA ARG A 61 -11.94 -4.14 -9.33
C ARG A 61 -11.57 -4.80 -8.00
N TYR A 62 -11.71 -6.12 -7.89
CA TYR A 62 -11.35 -6.84 -6.66
C TYR A 62 -9.83 -6.84 -6.45
N ASP A 63 -9.05 -7.00 -7.52
CA ASP A 63 -7.59 -6.89 -7.45
C ASP A 63 -7.15 -5.48 -7.02
N CYS A 64 -7.78 -4.44 -7.57
CA CYS A 64 -7.52 -3.07 -7.14
C CYS A 64 -7.89 -2.83 -5.67
N MET A 65 -8.99 -3.44 -5.20
CA MET A 65 -9.39 -3.36 -3.80
C MET A 65 -8.37 -4.05 -2.88
N ALA A 66 -7.75 -5.13 -3.31
CA ALA A 66 -6.67 -5.76 -2.54
C ALA A 66 -5.49 -4.80 -2.30
N PHE A 67 -5.11 -4.01 -3.31
CA PHE A 67 -4.10 -2.95 -3.13
C PHE A 67 -4.56 -1.84 -2.19
N TYR A 68 -5.84 -1.45 -2.28
CA TYR A 68 -6.42 -0.46 -1.37
C TYR A 68 -6.38 -0.94 0.08
N GLU A 69 -6.86 -2.16 0.34
CA GLU A 69 -6.86 -2.76 1.68
C GLU A 69 -5.44 -2.94 2.23
N PHE A 70 -4.50 -3.33 1.37
CA PHE A 70 -3.09 -3.41 1.75
C PHE A 70 -2.55 -2.05 2.19
N ALA A 71 -2.77 -1.01 1.37
CA ALA A 71 -2.32 0.34 1.70
C ALA A 71 -3.02 0.91 2.96
N ARG A 72 -4.30 0.56 3.15
CA ARG A 72 -5.07 0.91 4.35
C ARG A 72 -4.47 0.29 5.60
N GLN A 73 -4.13 -1.00 5.56
CA GLN A 73 -3.48 -1.71 6.67
C GLN A 73 -2.06 -1.20 6.97
N LEU A 74 -1.37 -0.64 5.98
CA LEU A 74 -0.08 0.05 6.16
C LEU A 74 -0.21 1.51 6.66
N GLU A 75 -1.43 1.95 6.99
CA GLU A 75 -1.74 3.31 7.44
C GLU A 75 -1.34 4.40 6.43
N MET A 76 -1.33 4.08 5.13
CA MET A 76 -1.06 5.05 4.07
C MET A 76 -2.23 6.02 3.92
N LYS A 77 -1.96 7.25 3.47
CA LYS A 77 -2.98 8.26 3.16
C LYS A 77 -3.36 8.27 1.69
N GLN A 78 -2.43 7.91 0.81
CA GLN A 78 -2.64 7.98 -0.65
C GLN A 78 -1.97 6.83 -1.38
N ILE A 79 -2.60 6.41 -2.48
CA ILE A 79 -2.05 5.50 -3.47
C ILE A 79 -1.87 6.26 -4.78
N HIS A 80 -0.67 6.21 -5.33
CA HIS A 80 -0.29 6.81 -6.60
C HIS A 80 -0.08 5.70 -7.62
N TYR A 81 -0.67 5.82 -8.80
CA TYR A 81 -0.43 4.87 -9.88
C TYR A 81 -0.62 5.54 -11.23
N ASP A 82 -0.12 4.90 -12.27
CA ASP A 82 -0.28 5.36 -13.64
C ASP A 82 -1.16 4.44 -14.45
N LYS A 83 -2.08 5.04 -15.19
CA LYS A 83 -2.89 4.34 -16.17
C LYS A 83 -2.42 4.71 -17.57
N LEU A 84 -2.07 3.70 -18.36
CA LEU A 84 -1.84 3.89 -19.79
C LEU A 84 -3.20 3.89 -20.51
N ARG A 85 -3.50 4.96 -21.25
CA ARG A 85 -4.68 5.06 -22.12
C ARG A 85 -4.25 5.66 -23.45
N ASN A 86 -4.50 4.95 -24.56
CA ASN A 86 -4.11 5.36 -25.92
C ASN A 86 -2.61 5.71 -26.04
N GLY A 87 -1.74 4.93 -25.39
CA GLY A 87 -0.29 5.18 -25.38
C GLY A 87 0.17 6.35 -24.51
N GLN A 88 -0.75 7.08 -23.88
CA GLN A 88 -0.42 8.17 -22.95
C GLN A 88 -0.55 7.71 -21.50
N ARG A 89 0.45 8.08 -20.69
CA ARG A 89 0.46 7.87 -19.25
C ARG A 89 -0.41 8.92 -18.57
N GLN A 90 -1.37 8.49 -17.75
CA GLN A 90 -2.18 9.33 -16.89
C GLN A 90 -1.93 8.96 -15.43
N SER A 91 -1.31 9.86 -14.69
CA SER A 91 -1.12 9.69 -13.25
C SER A 91 -2.43 9.86 -12.50
N ARG A 92 -2.64 9.01 -11.50
CA ARG A 92 -3.83 8.95 -10.67
C ARG A 92 -3.41 8.89 -9.21
N VAL A 93 -4.22 9.56 -8.38
CA VAL A 93 -4.09 9.55 -6.93
C VAL A 93 -5.41 9.07 -6.36
N VAL A 94 -5.35 8.12 -5.44
CA VAL A 94 -6.49 7.61 -4.68
C VAL A 94 -6.22 7.86 -3.21
N GLU A 95 -7.13 8.55 -2.56
CA GLU A 95 -7.07 8.81 -1.12
C GLU A 95 -7.60 7.63 -0.31
N ILE A 96 -6.98 7.36 0.83
CA ILE A 96 -7.43 6.36 1.80
C ILE A 96 -8.12 7.08 2.95
N VAL A 97 -9.44 7.29 2.78
CA VAL A 97 -10.24 8.18 3.62
C VAL A 97 -10.25 7.73 5.09
N GLU A 98 -10.21 6.43 5.34
CA GLU A 98 -10.21 5.86 6.69
C GLU A 98 -8.98 6.29 7.52
N ASN A 99 -7.83 6.46 6.87
CA ASN A 99 -6.56 6.80 7.51
C ASN A 99 -6.35 8.31 7.68
N GLN A 100 -7.27 9.13 7.17
CA GLN A 100 -7.23 10.59 7.33
C GLN A 100 -7.91 11.07 8.62
N ARG A 101 -8.64 10.20 9.33
CA ARG A 101 -9.32 10.58 10.58
C ARG A 101 -8.28 10.88 11.66
N PRO A 102 -8.32 12.06 12.32
CA PRO A 102 -7.43 12.35 13.42
C PRO A 102 -7.61 11.30 14.51
N ARG A 103 -6.52 10.64 14.90
CA ARG A 103 -6.50 9.72 16.04
C ARG A 103 -7.00 10.51 17.25
N ALA A 104 -8.06 10.05 17.90
CA ALA A 104 -8.65 10.74 19.05
C ALA A 104 -7.54 11.07 20.05
N GLN A 105 -7.32 12.36 20.32
CA GLN A 105 -6.36 12.79 21.34
C GLN A 105 -6.97 12.48 22.70
N VAL A 106 -6.59 11.34 23.28
CA VAL A 106 -6.94 11.01 24.65
C VAL A 106 -6.11 11.92 25.55
N THR A 107 -6.74 12.96 26.10
CA THR A 107 -6.11 13.82 27.11
C THR A 107 -6.43 13.23 28.47
N LEU A 108 -5.41 12.93 29.27
CA LEU A 108 -5.60 12.49 30.66
C LEU A 108 -6.15 13.67 31.48
N ALA A 109 -7.44 13.63 31.81
CA ALA A 109 -8.01 14.56 32.77
C ALA A 109 -7.50 14.20 34.18
N ARG A 110 -6.83 15.15 34.85
CA ARG A 110 -6.58 15.00 36.29
C ARG A 110 -7.92 15.13 37.03
N VAL A 111 -8.32 14.06 37.70
CA VAL A 111 -9.39 14.08 38.69
C VAL A 111 -8.86 14.84 39.91
N LYS A 112 -9.61 15.85 40.36
CA LYS A 112 -9.31 16.61 41.59
C LYS A 112 -9.70 15.84 42.82
#